data_AF-A0A7Y3MYN4-F1
#
_entry.id   AF-A0A7Y3MYN4-F1
#
_cell.length_a   1.000
_cell.length_b   1.000
_cell.length_c   1.000
_cell.angle_alpha   90.00
_cell.angle_beta   90.00
_cell.angle_gamma   90.00
#
_symmetry.space_group_name_H-M   'P 1'
#
loop_
_entity.id
_entity.type
_entity.pdbx_description
1 polymer ?
#
loop_
_entity_poly.entity_id
_entity_poly.type
_entity_poly.pdbx_seq_one_letter_code
_entity_poly.pdbx_strand_id
1 'polypeptide(L)'
;MTSLGPLGSVRTRTGSAWVRSCLALALGILAAPSAATILPNDFSEELVASGLNSPTSMRFLPDGRILVTEQTSRNIRLLRADGTVSTSDPVLTVPDVNTSGGEQGVLSLEVDRDWPARNFVYVYYTYRSGFTDEVRLTRYVASGDLT
;
A
#
# COMPACT_ATOMS: atom_id res chain seq x y z
N MET A 1 -27.91 -55.03 -59.97
CA MET A 1 -28.83 -55.65 -58.99
C MET A 1 -28.04 -55.87 -57.70
N THR A 2 -28.73 -55.74 -56.54
CA THR A 2 -28.26 -55.58 -55.14
C THR A 2 -27.82 -54.13 -54.82
N SER A 3 -28.64 -53.21 -54.24
CA SER A 3 -29.50 -53.18 -53.05
C SER A 3 -28.75 -53.37 -51.72
N LEU A 4 -28.96 -52.40 -50.79
CA LEU A 4 -28.86 -52.37 -49.31
C LEU A 4 -28.40 -50.92 -48.93
N GLY A 5 -29.26 -49.97 -48.55
CA GLY A 5 -30.00 -49.86 -47.28
C GLY A 5 -29.31 -48.80 -46.37
N PRO A 6 -29.98 -47.71 -45.93
CA PRO A 6 -29.31 -46.59 -45.22
C PRO A 6 -29.08 -46.90 -43.73
N LEU A 7 -27.91 -46.53 -43.20
CA LEU A 7 -27.55 -46.70 -41.80
C LEU A 7 -27.82 -45.41 -40.98
N GLY A 8 -28.76 -45.55 -40.04
CA GLY A 8 -28.64 -45.11 -38.64
C GLY A 8 -28.45 -43.62 -38.35
N SER A 9 -29.52 -42.98 -37.89
CA SER A 9 -29.48 -41.69 -37.19
C SER A 9 -28.85 -41.82 -35.80
N VAL A 10 -27.82 -41.01 -35.52
CA VAL A 10 -27.25 -40.86 -34.18
C VAL A 10 -27.94 -39.71 -33.47
N ARG A 11 -28.71 -40.03 -32.43
CA ARG A 11 -29.38 -39.09 -31.53
C ARG A 11 -28.51 -38.93 -30.28
N THR A 12 -27.81 -37.82 -30.14
CA THR A 12 -27.13 -37.48 -28.87
C THR A 12 -28.04 -36.66 -27.96
N ARG A 13 -28.15 -37.17 -26.74
CA ARG A 13 -29.08 -36.76 -25.68
C ARG A 13 -28.76 -35.36 -25.15
N THR A 14 -29.80 -34.53 -25.05
CA THR A 14 -29.89 -33.41 -24.10
C THR A 14 -29.92 -33.95 -22.67
N GLY A 15 -29.14 -33.35 -21.77
CA GLY A 15 -29.36 -33.50 -20.33
C GLY A 15 -28.16 -33.14 -19.48
N SER A 16 -28.21 -31.98 -18.81
CA SER A 16 -28.25 -31.87 -17.35
C SER A 16 -28.03 -30.41 -16.94
N ALA A 17 -29.10 -29.79 -16.43
CA ALA A 17 -29.00 -28.72 -15.45
C ALA A 17 -28.58 -29.33 -14.09
N TRP A 18 -28.48 -28.49 -13.04
CA TRP A 18 -28.14 -28.82 -11.64
C TRP A 18 -26.61 -28.97 -11.42
N VAL A 19 -25.94 -28.24 -10.51
CA VAL A 19 -26.26 -27.96 -9.11
C VAL A 19 -25.60 -26.64 -8.64
N ARG A 20 -26.33 -25.90 -7.82
CA ARG A 20 -25.95 -24.68 -7.09
C ARG A 20 -25.04 -25.00 -5.89
N SER A 21 -24.12 -24.08 -5.58
CA SER A 21 -23.59 -23.79 -4.24
C SER A 21 -22.72 -24.83 -3.51
N CYS A 22 -21.47 -24.44 -3.24
CA CYS A 22 -20.80 -24.68 -1.96
C CYS A 22 -20.23 -23.35 -1.46
N LEU A 23 -21.05 -22.64 -0.67
CA LEU A 23 -20.63 -21.59 0.24
C LEU A 23 -19.98 -22.26 1.47
N ALA A 24 -19.05 -21.55 2.10
CA ALA A 24 -18.42 -21.82 3.40
C ALA A 24 -17.15 -22.69 3.38
N LEU A 25 -16.02 -22.02 3.09
CA LEU A 25 -14.79 -22.30 3.81
C LEU A 25 -14.23 -20.97 4.35
N ALA A 26 -14.89 -20.44 5.38
CA ALA A 26 -14.30 -19.39 6.20
C ALA A 26 -13.27 -20.07 7.11
N LEU A 27 -12.06 -20.28 6.61
CA LEU A 27 -10.92 -20.65 7.43
C LEU A 27 -10.55 -19.41 8.24
N GLY A 28 -10.82 -19.47 9.55
CA GLY A 28 -10.40 -18.45 10.48
C GLY A 28 -8.90 -18.21 10.36
N ILE A 29 -8.52 -16.98 10.03
CA ILE A 29 -7.15 -16.52 10.18
C ILE A 29 -6.89 -16.54 11.69
N LEU A 30 -6.14 -17.54 12.17
CA LEU A 30 -5.55 -17.48 13.50
C LEU A 30 -4.60 -16.29 13.49
N ALA A 31 -4.98 -15.18 14.13
CA ALA A 31 -4.03 -14.13 14.45
C ALA A 31 -2.95 -14.77 15.34
N ALA A 32 -1.75 -14.96 14.80
CA ALA A 32 -0.63 -15.39 15.61
C ALA A 32 -0.44 -14.35 16.74
N PRO A 33 -0.25 -14.76 18.00
CA PRO A 33 0.09 -13.80 19.05
C PRO A 33 1.39 -13.12 18.63
N SER A 34 1.37 -11.78 18.55
CA SER A 34 2.60 -11.01 18.40
C SER A 34 3.49 -11.35 19.60
N ALA A 35 4.69 -11.88 19.34
CA ALA A 35 5.65 -12.12 20.42
C ALA A 35 5.97 -10.76 21.05
N ALA A 36 5.81 -10.63 22.37
CA ALA A 36 6.20 -9.43 23.07
C ALA A 36 7.71 -9.23 22.90
N THR A 37 8.11 -8.08 22.37
CA THR A 37 9.51 -7.66 22.33
C THR A 37 10.06 -7.61 23.76
N ILE A 38 11.17 -8.31 24.04
CA ILE A 38 11.92 -8.12 25.28
C ILE A 38 12.74 -6.84 25.10
N LEU A 39 12.25 -5.75 25.70
CA LEU A 39 12.96 -4.48 25.71
C LEU A 39 13.98 -4.44 26.87
N PRO A 40 15.09 -3.71 26.73
CA PRO A 40 15.96 -3.38 27.86
C PRO A 40 15.16 -2.70 28.98
N ASN A 41 15.71 -2.74 30.20
CA ASN A 41 15.10 -2.00 31.32
C ASN A 41 14.95 -0.52 30.95
N ASP A 42 13.86 0.09 31.43
CA ASP A 42 13.47 1.48 31.19
C ASP A 42 13.04 1.81 29.74
N PHE A 43 12.87 0.82 28.87
CA PHE A 43 12.22 0.99 27.57
C PHE A 43 10.80 0.44 27.56
N SER A 44 9.89 1.16 26.91
CA SER A 44 8.53 0.73 26.60
C SER A 44 8.23 0.93 25.13
N GLU A 45 7.41 0.05 24.56
CA GLU A 45 6.90 0.16 23.19
C GLU A 45 5.42 0.56 23.26
N GLU A 46 5.04 1.54 22.42
CA GLU A 46 3.67 2.01 22.28
C GLU A 46 3.30 2.09 20.80
N LEU A 47 2.08 1.62 20.48
CA LEU A 47 1.53 1.75 19.14
C LEU A 47 1.09 3.20 18.92
N VAL A 48 1.87 3.95 18.16
CA VAL A 48 1.53 5.33 17.77
C VAL A 48 0.45 5.36 16.69
N ALA A 49 0.61 4.57 15.62
CA ALA A 49 -0.33 4.51 14.51
C ALA A 49 -0.36 3.12 13.88
N SER A 50 -1.51 2.75 13.33
CA SER A 50 -1.72 1.48 12.61
C SER A 50 -2.45 1.73 11.29
N GLY A 51 -2.57 0.69 10.45
CA GLY A 51 -3.27 0.79 9.16
C GLY A 51 -2.51 1.55 8.07
N LEU A 52 -1.20 1.73 8.24
CA LEU A 52 -0.31 2.30 7.21
C LEU A 52 0.07 1.25 6.16
N ASN A 53 0.27 1.70 4.92
CA ASN A 53 0.67 0.84 3.80
C ASN A 53 2.20 0.83 3.62
N SER A 54 2.85 -0.19 4.16
CA SER A 54 4.31 -0.38 4.06
C SER A 54 5.10 0.92 4.34
N PRO A 55 5.03 1.48 5.57
CA PRO A 55 5.70 2.72 5.89
C PRO A 55 7.23 2.54 5.81
N THR A 56 7.93 3.49 5.20
CA THR A 56 9.39 3.41 4.95
C THR A 56 10.21 4.43 5.72
N SER A 57 9.64 5.59 6.04
CA SER A 57 10.31 6.68 6.75
C SER A 57 9.27 7.54 7.47
N MET A 58 9.70 8.21 8.54
CA MET A 58 8.86 9.16 9.27
C MET A 58 9.64 10.40 9.71
N ARG A 59 8.94 11.53 9.82
CA ARG A 59 9.52 12.81 10.25
C ARG A 59 8.58 13.57 11.17
N PHE A 60 9.03 13.76 12.42
CA PHE A 60 8.33 14.61 13.39
C PHE A 60 8.37 16.07 12.96
N LEU A 61 7.22 16.74 12.98
CA LEU A 61 7.08 18.17 12.75
C LEU A 61 7.24 18.95 14.07
N PRO A 62 7.55 20.26 14.02
CA PRO A 62 7.76 21.07 15.23
C PRO A 62 6.56 21.12 16.20
N ASP A 63 5.35 20.84 15.72
CA ASP A 63 4.10 20.83 16.49
C ASP A 63 3.72 19.45 17.04
N GLY A 64 4.58 18.43 16.85
CA GLY A 64 4.35 17.07 17.32
C GLY A 64 3.60 16.16 16.34
N ARG A 65 3.15 16.66 15.19
CA ARG A 65 2.63 15.82 14.11
C ARG A 65 3.73 15.02 13.42
N ILE A 66 3.37 14.02 12.63
CA ILE A 66 4.33 13.13 11.98
C ILE A 66 3.98 12.99 10.50
N LEU A 67 4.94 13.24 9.61
CA LEU A 67 4.85 12.82 8.21
C LEU A 67 5.38 11.40 8.07
N VAL A 68 4.68 10.54 7.32
CA VAL A 68 5.09 9.15 7.08
C VAL A 68 5.07 8.85 5.58
N THR A 69 6.13 8.28 5.02
CA THR A 69 6.13 7.79 3.64
C THR A 69 5.59 6.37 3.56
N GLU A 70 4.75 6.11 2.57
CA GLU A 70 4.27 4.76 2.23
C GLU A 70 4.87 4.30 0.89
N GLN A 71 5.50 3.12 0.90
CA GLN A 71 6.37 2.67 -0.21
C GLN A 71 5.63 2.61 -1.56
N THR A 72 4.52 1.86 -1.62
CA THR A 72 3.87 1.48 -2.88
C THR A 72 2.58 2.26 -3.13
N SER A 73 1.91 2.78 -2.09
CA SER A 73 0.79 3.71 -2.24
C SER A 73 1.25 5.09 -2.71
N ARG A 74 2.55 5.39 -2.55
CA ARG A 74 3.22 6.65 -2.93
C ARG A 74 2.78 7.85 -2.11
N ASN A 75 2.03 7.62 -1.03
CA ASN A 75 1.50 8.68 -0.20
C ASN A 75 2.53 9.13 0.83
N ILE A 76 2.52 10.43 1.10
CA ILE A 76 3.06 11.01 2.32
C ILE A 76 1.85 11.28 3.23
N ARG A 77 1.75 10.46 4.28
CA ARG A 77 0.69 10.52 5.27
C ARG A 77 0.98 11.61 6.29
N LEU A 78 -0.05 12.23 6.84
CA LEU A 78 0.07 13.13 7.99
C LEU A 78 -0.67 12.54 9.18
N LEU A 79 0.07 12.26 10.25
CA LEU A 79 -0.46 11.85 11.54
C LEU A 79 -0.51 13.05 12.47
N ARG A 80 -1.60 13.15 13.24
CA ARG A 80 -1.73 14.09 14.34
C ARG A 80 -0.83 13.70 15.52
N ALA A 81 -0.67 14.59 16.48
CA ALA A 81 0.13 14.34 17.68
C ALA A 81 -0.39 13.16 18.53
N ASP A 82 -1.67 12.80 18.38
CA ASP A 82 -2.28 11.62 19.01
C ASP A 82 -2.16 10.33 18.17
N GLY A 83 -1.42 10.37 17.06
CA GLY A 83 -1.21 9.23 16.17
C GLY A 83 -2.33 8.97 15.16
N THR A 84 -3.45 9.72 15.22
CA THR A 84 -4.55 9.57 14.25
C THR A 84 -4.20 10.17 12.89
N VAL A 85 -4.74 9.58 11.81
CA VAL A 85 -4.56 10.12 10.46
C VAL A 85 -5.30 11.46 10.32
N SER A 86 -4.62 12.48 9.79
CA SER A 86 -5.17 13.81 9.54
C SER A 86 -6.34 13.79 8.56
N THR A 87 -7.26 14.73 8.67
CA THR A 87 -8.36 14.91 7.71
C THR A 87 -7.88 15.48 6.37
N SER A 88 -6.69 16.05 6.34
CA SER A 88 -6.03 16.56 5.12
C SER A 88 -5.09 15.53 4.48
N ASP A 89 -5.16 14.28 4.92
CA ASP A 89 -4.34 13.18 4.43
C ASP A 89 -4.81 12.66 3.05
N PRO A 90 -3.89 12.27 2.13
CA PRO A 90 -2.44 12.47 2.21
C PRO A 90 -2.04 13.92 1.88
N VAL A 91 -0.95 14.41 2.47
CA VAL A 91 -0.45 15.77 2.18
C VAL A 91 0.28 15.87 0.84
N LEU A 92 0.71 14.72 0.31
CA LEU A 92 1.31 14.55 -1.02
C LEU A 92 1.14 13.10 -1.49
N THR A 93 0.85 12.90 -2.77
CA THR A 93 1.07 11.62 -3.46
C THR A 93 2.16 11.83 -4.50
N VAL A 94 3.26 11.08 -4.40
CA VAL A 94 4.44 11.27 -5.23
C VAL A 94 4.18 10.71 -6.64
N PRO A 95 4.29 11.52 -7.71
CA PRO A 95 4.06 11.05 -9.06
C PRO A 95 5.23 10.21 -9.57
N ASP A 96 4.94 9.37 -10.57
CA ASP A 96 5.93 8.61 -11.34
C ASP A 96 6.87 7.68 -10.54
N VAL A 97 6.49 7.32 -9.32
CA VAL A 97 7.22 6.33 -8.52
C VAL A 97 7.14 4.97 -9.21
N ASN A 98 8.29 4.31 -9.39
CA ASN A 98 8.34 2.90 -9.71
C ASN A 98 8.21 2.06 -8.42
N THR A 99 7.27 1.12 -8.44
CA THR A 99 6.94 0.24 -7.31
C THR A 99 7.00 -1.23 -7.70
N SER A 100 7.70 -1.58 -8.79
CA SER A 100 7.69 -2.94 -9.35
C SER A 100 8.63 -3.92 -8.65
N GLY A 101 9.68 -3.43 -7.98
CA GLY A 101 10.64 -4.23 -7.24
C GLY A 101 10.45 -4.11 -5.72
N GLY A 102 10.96 -5.08 -4.95
CA GLY A 102 10.71 -5.15 -3.51
C GLY A 102 11.17 -3.93 -2.71
N GLU A 103 12.33 -3.36 -3.05
CA GLU A 103 12.84 -2.13 -2.41
C GLU A 103 12.46 -0.86 -3.18
N GLN A 104 11.68 -0.96 -4.27
CA GLN A 104 11.34 0.18 -5.10
C GLN A 104 10.08 0.88 -4.60
N GLY A 105 10.12 2.20 -4.50
CA GLY A 105 8.97 2.99 -4.06
C GLY A 105 9.38 4.35 -3.50
N VAL A 106 8.54 4.91 -2.62
CA VAL A 106 8.90 6.05 -1.79
C VAL A 106 9.67 5.55 -0.56
N LEU A 107 10.88 6.05 -0.36
CA LEU A 107 11.81 5.47 0.62
C LEU A 107 12.11 6.40 1.78
N SER A 108 12.22 7.70 1.53
CA SER A 108 12.46 8.67 2.59
C SER A 108 11.93 10.05 2.23
N LEU A 109 11.77 10.89 3.26
CA LEU A 109 11.47 12.32 3.12
C LEU A 109 12.24 13.14 4.17
N GLU A 110 12.41 14.42 3.88
CA GLU A 110 12.75 15.46 4.87
C GLU A 110 11.94 16.72 4.57
N VAL A 111 11.65 17.53 5.60
CA VAL A 111 10.95 18.82 5.45
C VAL A 111 11.93 19.97 5.36
N ASP A 112 11.49 21.09 4.79
CA ASP A 112 12.28 22.32 4.83
C ASP A 112 12.60 22.75 6.28
N ARG A 113 13.78 23.32 6.49
CA ARG A 113 14.20 23.86 7.80
C ARG A 113 13.22 24.92 8.33
N ASP A 114 12.56 25.66 7.44
CA ASP A 114 11.61 26.72 7.80
C ASP A 114 10.15 26.23 7.73
N TRP A 115 9.92 24.92 7.86
CA TRP A 115 8.57 24.34 7.96
C TRP A 115 7.81 24.90 9.19
N PRO A 116 6.52 25.25 9.07
CA PRO A 116 5.65 25.13 7.89
C PRO A 116 5.62 26.37 6.98
N ALA A 117 6.34 27.45 7.31
CA ALA A 117 6.37 28.68 6.50
C ALA A 117 6.89 28.43 5.09
N ARG A 118 7.79 27.46 4.93
CA ARG A 118 8.12 26.83 3.64
C ARG A 118 7.66 25.37 3.67
N ASN A 119 6.50 25.11 3.09
CA ASN A 119 5.89 23.78 3.01
C ASN A 119 6.55 22.86 1.97
N PHE A 120 7.89 22.91 1.85
CA PHE A 120 8.62 22.01 0.97
C PHE A 120 8.90 20.68 1.67
N VAL A 121 8.73 19.61 0.91
CA VAL A 121 9.12 18.25 1.28
C VAL A 121 10.08 17.72 0.21
N TYR A 122 11.22 17.21 0.65
CA TYR A 122 12.23 16.60 -0.20
C TYR A 122 12.06 15.09 -0.10
N VAL A 123 11.81 14.42 -1.23
CA VAL A 123 11.42 13.01 -1.26
C VAL A 123 12.43 12.20 -2.05
N TYR A 124 12.90 11.10 -1.46
CA TYR A 124 13.79 10.12 -2.07
C TYR A 124 12.98 8.88 -2.51
N TYR A 125 12.94 8.61 -3.81
CA TYR A 125 12.08 7.56 -4.37
C TYR A 125 12.64 6.96 -5.66
N THR A 126 12.28 5.71 -5.95
CA THR A 126 12.63 5.03 -7.21
C THR A 126 11.74 5.53 -8.35
N TYR A 127 12.33 5.87 -9.48
CA TYR A 127 11.67 6.27 -10.72
C TYR A 127 12.14 5.37 -11.86
N ARG A 128 11.28 5.12 -12.84
CA ARG A 128 11.67 4.36 -14.05
C ARG A 128 11.81 5.26 -15.27
N SER A 129 13.03 5.34 -15.78
CA SER A 129 13.39 6.05 -17.02
C SER A 129 13.57 5.03 -18.14
N GLY A 130 12.52 4.80 -18.93
CA GLY A 130 12.54 3.74 -19.95
C GLY A 130 12.70 2.34 -19.32
N PHE A 131 13.85 1.71 -19.54
CA PHE A 131 14.18 0.39 -18.99
C PHE A 131 15.10 0.43 -17.76
N THR A 132 15.46 1.64 -17.31
CA THR A 132 16.39 1.83 -16.18
C THR A 132 15.63 2.32 -14.95
N ASP A 133 15.88 1.66 -13.82
CA ASP A 133 15.45 2.15 -12.52
C ASP A 133 16.50 3.10 -11.95
N GLU A 134 16.05 4.28 -11.57
CA GLU A 134 16.87 5.35 -11.01
C GLU A 134 16.29 5.74 -9.66
N VAL A 135 17.11 6.38 -8.82
CA VAL A 135 16.60 7.02 -7.61
C VAL A 135 16.63 8.52 -7.78
N ARG A 136 15.54 9.18 -7.40
CA ARG A 136 15.38 10.63 -7.48
C ARG A 136 15.24 11.22 -6.09
N LEU A 137 15.83 12.41 -5.92
CA LEU A 137 15.55 13.32 -4.83
C LEU A 137 14.83 14.54 -5.42
N THR A 138 13.55 14.69 -5.11
CA THR A 138 12.71 15.76 -5.67
C THR A 138 12.08 16.58 -4.56
N ARG A 139 12.06 17.91 -4.74
CA ARG A 139 11.32 18.82 -3.87
C ARG A 139 9.88 18.97 -4.37
N TYR A 140 8.93 18.77 -3.47
CA TYR A 140 7.51 19.02 -3.68
C TYR A 140 7.00 20.09 -2.73
N VAL A 141 5.81 20.61 -3.02
CA VAL A 141 5.04 21.47 -2.12
C VAL A 141 3.98 20.59 -1.49
N ALA A 142 4.00 20.44 -0.16
CA ALA A 142 2.94 19.76 0.56
C ALA A 142 1.68 20.62 0.63
N SER A 143 0.52 19.99 0.72
CA SER A 143 -0.78 20.66 0.78
C SER A 143 -1.62 20.15 1.96
N GLY A 144 -2.68 20.88 2.29
CA GLY A 144 -3.60 20.54 3.38
C GLY A 144 -3.36 21.32 4.66
N ASP A 145 -3.87 20.78 5.77
CA ASP A 145 -3.66 21.30 7.12
C ASP A 145 -2.22 21.03 7.59
N LEU A 146 -1.34 22.02 7.40
CA LEU A 146 0.09 21.96 7.70
C LEU A 146 0.48 22.79 8.94
N THR A 147 -0.51 23.27 9.71
CA THR A 147 -0.32 23.95 11.02
C THR A 147 -1.19 23.38 12.12
#